data_AF-A0A5K1H0I8-F1
#
_entry.id   AF-A0A5K1H0I8-F1
#
_cell.length_a   1.000
_cell.length_b   1.000
_cell.length_c   1.000
_cell.angle_alpha   90.00
_cell.angle_beta   90.00
_cell.angle_gamma   90.00
#
_symmetry.space_group_name_H-M   'P 1'
#
loop_
_entity.id
_entity.type
_entity.pdbx_description
1 polymer ?
#
loop_
_entity_poly.entity_id
_entity_poly.type
_entity_poly.pdbx_seq_one_letter_code
_entity_poly.pdbx_strand_id
1 'polypeptide(L)' 'MGRGKIEIKRIENTTNRQVTFSKRRAGIIKKAKELTVLCDAHVSLILFSSTQKLFEYCSPTTT' A
#
# COMPACT_ATOMS: atom_id res chain seq x y z
N MET A 1 -0.83 -2.33 22.41
CA MET A 1 -1.63 -1.15 22.03
C MET A 1 -2.51 -1.52 20.84
N GLY A 2 -3.84 -1.41 20.98
CA GLY A 2 -4.80 -1.80 19.94
C GLY A 2 -4.88 -0.83 18.76
N ARG A 3 -5.62 -1.21 17.72
CA ARG A 3 -5.83 -0.37 16.53
C ARG A 3 -6.88 0.70 16.82
N GLY A 4 -6.44 1.94 17.02
CA GLY A 4 -7.34 3.10 17.13
C GLY A 4 -8.03 3.41 15.78
N LYS A 5 -9.32 3.73 15.82
CA LYS A 5 -10.05 4.26 14.66
C LYS A 5 -9.49 5.66 14.33
N ILE A 6 -9.27 5.92 13.04
CA ILE A 6 -8.84 7.24 12.55
C ILE A 6 -9.78 7.70 11.43
N GLU A 7 -9.99 9.01 11.33
CA GLU A 7 -10.74 9.61 10.21
C GLU A 7 -9.95 9.46 8.90
N ILE A 8 -10.66 9.35 7.77
CA ILE A 8 -10.04 9.33 6.44
C ILE A 8 -9.82 10.77 5.99
N LYS A 9 -8.73 11.36 6.49
CA LYS A 9 -8.21 12.69 6.12
C LYS A 9 -6.68 12.67 6.08
N ARG A 10 -6.07 13.73 5.54
CA ARG A 10 -4.61 13.88 5.54
C ARG A 10 -4.10 13.88 6.99
N ILE A 11 -3.06 13.09 7.25
CA ILE A 11 -2.39 13.07 8.55
C ILE A 11 -1.38 14.22 8.57
N GLU A 12 -1.58 15.21 9.44
CA GLU A 12 -0.72 16.40 9.50
C GLU A 12 0.67 16.09 10.06
N ASN A 13 0.72 15.33 11.17
CA ASN A 13 1.98 14.92 11.78
C ASN A 13 2.80 14.05 10.79
N THR A 14 3.98 14.55 10.43
CA THR A 14 4.87 13.97 9.40
C THR A 14 5.33 12.56 9.75
N THR A 15 5.75 12.33 11.00
CA THR A 15 6.20 11.03 11.50
C THR A 15 5.07 9.99 11.45
N ASN A 16 3.88 10.35 11.95
CA ASN A 16 2.71 9.48 11.93
C ASN A 16 2.26 9.17 10.50
N ARG A 17 2.32 10.17 9.61
CA ARG A 17 2.02 10.00 8.18
C ARG A 17 2.99 9.02 7.53
N GLN A 18 4.29 9.15 7.78
CA GLN A 18 5.31 8.26 7.22
C GLN A 18 5.15 6.81 7.71
N VAL A 19 4.93 6.62 9.02
CA VAL A 19 4.69 5.28 9.59
C VAL A 19 3.40 4.68 9.03
N THR A 20 2.34 5.48 8.93
CA THR A 20 1.04 5.05 8.38
C THR A 20 1.16 4.68 6.90
N PHE A 21 1.88 5.48 6.11
CA PHE A 21 2.18 5.18 4.71
C PHE A 21 2.88 3.84 4.59
N SER A 22 3.96 3.61 5.33
CA SER A 22 4.70 2.35 5.30
C SER A 22 3.82 1.14 5.63
N LYS A 23 2.98 1.24 6.67
CA LYS A 23 2.08 0.15 7.08
C LYS A 23 0.96 -0.09 6.05
N ARG A 24 0.32 0.96 5.54
CA ARG A 24 -0.77 0.84 4.55
C ARG A 24 -0.26 0.37 3.20
N ARG A 25 0.91 0.85 2.76
CA ARG A 25 1.60 0.38 1.55
C ARG A 25 1.87 -1.12 1.62
N ALA A 26 2.40 -1.63 2.73
CA ALA A 26 2.61 -3.06 2.89
C ALA A 26 1.30 -3.85 2.82
N GLY A 27 0.24 -3.34 3.47
CA GLY A 27 -1.09 -3.96 3.44
C GLY A 27 -1.72 -4.03 2.05
N ILE A 28 -1.66 -2.94 1.27
CA ILE A 28 -2.25 -2.91 -0.08
C ILE A 28 -1.47 -3.79 -1.06
N ILE A 29 -0.13 -3.80 -0.99
CA ILE A 29 0.69 -4.69 -1.82
C ILE A 29 0.38 -6.16 -1.50
N LYS A 30 0.21 -6.50 -0.22
CA LYS A 30 -0.21 -7.85 0.18
C LYS A 30 -1.56 -8.22 -0.44
N LYS A 31 -2.54 -7.32 -0.39
CA LYS A 31 -3.88 -7.55 -0.97
C LYS A 31 -3.85 -7.68 -2.49
N ALA A 32 -3.05 -6.86 -3.18
CA ALA A 32 -2.86 -7.00 -4.62
C ALA A 32 -2.25 -8.36 -4.98
N LYS A 33 -1.23 -8.81 -4.24
CA LYS A 33 -0.63 -10.14 -4.43
C LYS A 33 -1.63 -11.27 -4.16
N GLU A 34 -2.43 -11.17 -3.10
CA GLU A 34 -3.49 -12.14 -2.80
C GLU A 34 -4.49 -12.22 -3.97
N LEU A 35 -4.91 -11.08 -4.52
CA LEU A 35 -5.86 -11.03 -5.64
C LEU A 35 -5.28 -11.65 -6.92
N THR A 36 -4.03 -11.32 -7.24
CA THR A 36 -3.30 -11.93 -8.38
C THR A 36 -3.27 -13.44 -8.26
N VAL A 37 -2.95 -14.00 -7.08
CA VAL A 37 -2.83 -15.46 -6.89
C VAL A 37 -4.18 -16.16 -6.84
N LEU A 38 -5.16 -15.58 -6.16
CA LEU A 38 -6.46 -16.25 -5.93
C LEU A 38 -7.38 -16.19 -7.14
N CYS A 39 -7.25 -15.16 -7.98
CA CYS A 39 -8.19 -14.88 -9.05
C CYS A 39 -7.52 -14.75 -10.42
N ASP A 40 -6.22 -15.02 -10.51
CA ASP A 40 -5.41 -14.82 -11.74
C ASP A 40 -5.57 -13.41 -12.34
N ALA A 41 -5.73 -12.43 -11.46
CA ALA A 41 -6.00 -11.06 -11.86
C ALA A 41 -4.69 -10.33 -12.16
N HIS A 42 -4.61 -9.64 -13.30
CA HIS A 42 -3.54 -8.70 -13.57
C HIS A 42 -3.75 -7.42 -12.75
N VAL A 43 -2.76 -7.07 -11.93
CA VAL A 43 -2.81 -5.92 -11.00
C VAL A 43 -1.52 -5.14 -11.06
N SER A 44 -1.61 -3.82 -11.16
CA SER A 44 -0.47 -2.90 -11.05
C SER A 44 -0.75 -1.80 -10.03
N LEU A 45 0.24 -1.49 -9.21
CA LEU A 45 0.21 -0.44 -8.19
C LEU A 45 1.44 0.45 -8.35
N ILE A 46 1.22 1.77 -8.38
CA ILE A 46 2.27 2.80 -8.42
C ILE A 46 2.02 3.76 -7.27
N LEU A 47 3.02 3.94 -6.41
CA LEU A 47 2.92 4.75 -5.19
C LEU A 47 4.13 5.66 -5.07
N PHE A 48 3.88 6.96 -4.91
CA PHE A 48 4.92 7.94 -4.56
C PHE A 48 4.78 8.35 -3.10
N SER A 49 5.88 8.30 -2.36
CA SER A 49 5.91 8.88 -1.02
C SER A 49 6.07 10.41 -1.09
N SER A 50 5.84 11.09 0.04
CA SER A 50 6.19 12.51 0.18
C SER A 50 7.69 12.79 0.07
N THR A 51 8.54 11.74 0.07
CA THR A 51 9.98 11.84 -0.17
C THR A 51 10.35 11.55 -1.63
N GLN A 52 9.37 11.59 -2.54
CA GLN A 52 9.51 11.31 -3.98
C GLN A 52 10.08 9.91 -4.31
N LYS A 53 9.98 8.96 -3.36
CA LYS A 53 10.40 7.57 -3.63
C LYS A 53 9.25 6.83 -4.30
N LEU A 54 9.58 6.16 -5.40
CA LEU A 54 8.69 5.24 -6.10
C LEU A 54 8.63 3.91 -5.35
N PHE A 55 7.42 3.40 -5.17
CA PHE A 55 7.15 2.03 -4.76
C PHE A 55 6.12 1.46 -5.71
N GLU A 56 6.40 0.28 -6.25
CA GLU A 56 5.51 -0.36 -7.21
C GLU A 56 5.31 -1.83 -6.91
N TYR A 57 4.20 -2.36 -7.42
CA TYR A 57 3.92 -3.78 -7.52
C TYR A 57 3.28 -4.02 -8.88
N CYS A 58 3.81 -4.98 -9.64
CA CYS A 58 3.21 -5.44 -10.88
C CYS A 58 3.01 -6.95 -10.76
N SER A 59 1.82 -7.43 -11.08
CA SER A 59 1.55 -8.87 -11.19
C SER A 59 2.48 -9.48 -12.25
N PRO A 60 3.16 -10.59 -11.96
CA PRO A 60 3.91 -11.30 -12.99
C PRO A 60 2.95 -11.72 -14.10
N THR A 61 3.40 -11.64 -15.34
CA THR A 61 2.68 -12.23 -16.47
C THR A 61 2.83 -13.74 -16.34
N THR A 62 1.86 -14.39 -15.70
CA THR A 62 1.79 -15.85 -15.73
C THR A 62 1.32 -16.24 -17.13
N THR A 63 2.19 -16.88 -17.91
CA THR A 63 1.86 -17.50 -19.21
C THR A 63 0.97 -18.71 -19.02
#